data_AF-A0A8R1DNZ4-F1
#
_entry.id   AF-A0A8R1DNZ4-F1
#
_cell.length_a   1.000
_cell.length_b   1.000
_cell.length_c   1.000
_cell.angle_alpha   90.00
_cell.angle_beta   90.00
_cell.angle_gamma   90.00
#
_symmetry.space_group_name_H-M   'P 1'
#
loop_
_entity.id
_entity.type
_entity.pdbx_description
1 polymer ?
#
loop_
_entity_poly.entity_id
_entity_poly.type
_entity_poly.pdbx_seq_one_letter_code
_entity_poly.pdbx_strand_id
1 'polypeptide(L)'
;MPVESQSQEIQENEHGKRRRSPGDDENEDESDKENNAKRQKDASENPKELEKKTLIDHGFDEWLAFLKDKWRIQRKERKTQLRTARDTDAVDTIIRGAREAESDKEWHILSVEPTADASFFNVWLSVQGIMHKVTMKVGRNILVDCREPRGDRETVRRVLPHHKQPNFLYEFKADETQLRALMDKLYAETCTSSIDGIYESQIPSDFRVMCQLGSVVRPDHGVGLGGQLTLNSFRPIQNDKLTYLPQPLRTIFLYKFSQDSRHVYSLIDTSGSAAYFYVVNSGDVQLPNMDALYTNAYNKMKSTERGKMCTTAEKIPFTTKRFSSNAECERQLGKALRAYRELSSKPAIVVLLSDTEPFRLVRKIPNLGLFPNVQLHISEPSSLLNQIDWQKVVARRVLQHFFNSFFYMTDYLEWSRYLQIPIGNLPSDHSLFALDLLYSRHLLKTGHALWATRASRPDLGGKELDDIRLSTDWNPLSVDDTVLLNRETFCETACVELQLSAVAVTALVQRSRVLEAEGADDVVAFDSVNTIALKGVTGAT
;
A
#
# COMPACT_ATOMS: atom_id res chain seq x y z
N MET A 1 -24.90 18.47 -77.54
CA MET A 1 -26.14 19.29 -77.57
C MET A 1 -27.16 18.65 -76.64
N PRO A 2 -28.08 19.44 -76.03
CA PRO A 2 -28.44 19.29 -74.60
C PRO A 2 -29.78 18.53 -74.40
N VAL A 3 -30.36 18.32 -73.20
CA VAL A 3 -30.85 19.29 -72.19
C VAL A 3 -31.33 18.52 -70.92
N GLU A 4 -30.95 19.00 -69.71
CA GLU A 4 -31.64 18.95 -68.37
C GLU A 4 -32.21 17.63 -67.77
N SER A 5 -32.46 17.45 -66.45
CA SER A 5 -32.21 18.23 -65.22
C SER A 5 -32.35 17.33 -63.96
N GLN A 6 -31.62 17.65 -62.87
CA GLN A 6 -32.00 17.55 -61.42
C GLN A 6 -32.45 16.19 -60.79
N SER A 7 -32.17 15.85 -59.51
CA SER A 7 -31.50 16.55 -58.39
C SER A 7 -31.04 15.61 -57.26
N GLN A 8 -29.96 16.00 -56.58
CA GLN A 8 -29.60 15.77 -55.16
C GLN A 8 -29.54 14.35 -54.55
N GLU A 9 -28.32 13.95 -54.16
CA GLU A 9 -28.03 13.12 -52.97
C GLU A 9 -26.99 13.83 -52.09
N ILE A 10 -27.06 13.62 -50.76
CA ILE A 10 -26.11 14.12 -49.77
C ILE A 10 -25.40 12.91 -49.15
N GLN A 11 -24.07 12.91 -49.15
CA GLN A 11 -23.26 12.01 -48.32
C GLN A 11 -22.20 12.78 -47.54
N GLU A 12 -22.17 12.53 -46.24
CA GLU A 12 -21.09 12.91 -45.34
C GLU A 12 -19.92 11.93 -45.51
N ASN A 13 -18.66 12.40 -45.44
CA ASN A 13 -17.65 11.73 -44.61
C ASN A 13 -16.32 12.49 -44.42
N GLU A 14 -15.90 12.47 -43.14
CA GLU A 14 -14.54 12.22 -42.63
C GLU A 14 -13.30 13.14 -42.83
N HIS A 15 -12.53 13.15 -41.73
CA HIS A 15 -11.06 13.31 -41.61
C HIS A 15 -10.43 14.72 -41.68
N GLY A 16 -10.40 15.37 -40.51
CA GLY A 16 -9.41 16.41 -40.20
C GLY A 16 -8.04 15.84 -39.81
N LYS A 17 -7.02 16.00 -40.67
CA LYS A 17 -5.59 15.98 -40.31
C LYS A 17 -4.82 17.00 -41.15
N ARG A 18 -4.26 18.05 -40.52
CA ARG A 18 -3.31 18.98 -41.18
C ARG A 18 -1.88 18.44 -41.11
N ARG A 19 -1.17 18.46 -42.24
CA ARG A 19 0.28 18.22 -42.38
C ARG A 19 1.04 19.56 -42.54
N ARG A 20 2.33 19.56 -42.19
CA ARG A 20 3.37 20.54 -42.64
C ARG A 20 3.83 20.15 -44.06
N SER A 21 4.66 20.85 -44.86
CA SER A 21 5.55 22.05 -44.74
C SER A 21 5.51 22.74 -46.15
N PRO A 22 6.54 23.43 -46.74
CA PRO A 22 7.81 24.05 -46.29
C PRO A 22 7.67 25.62 -46.35
N GLY A 23 8.68 26.51 -46.45
CA GLY A 23 10.16 26.48 -46.32
C GLY A 23 10.85 27.37 -47.39
N ASP A 24 12.04 27.93 -47.07
CA ASP A 24 13.17 28.30 -47.96
C ASP A 24 14.33 28.88 -47.12
N ASP A 25 15.58 28.62 -47.53
CA ASP A 25 16.84 28.93 -46.83
C ASP A 25 17.54 30.19 -47.39
N GLU A 26 18.44 30.82 -46.62
CA GLU A 26 19.81 31.22 -47.06
C GLU A 26 20.62 31.79 -45.86
N ASN A 27 21.97 31.71 -45.92
CA ASN A 27 22.92 31.90 -44.80
C ASN A 27 23.78 33.18 -44.92
N GLU A 28 24.65 33.40 -43.91
CA GLU A 28 25.86 34.26 -43.89
C GLU A 28 25.61 35.79 -43.66
N ASP A 29 26.39 36.56 -42.88
CA ASP A 29 27.60 36.26 -42.08
C ASP A 29 27.89 37.30 -40.95
N GLU A 30 28.99 37.08 -40.19
CA GLU A 30 29.85 38.04 -39.45
C GLU A 30 29.42 38.88 -38.20
N SER A 31 29.99 38.47 -37.05
CA SER A 31 30.82 39.24 -36.08
C SER A 31 30.34 40.48 -35.26
N ASP A 32 30.55 40.35 -33.95
CA ASP A 32 30.98 41.34 -32.93
C ASP A 32 30.72 42.86 -33.07
N LYS A 33 29.96 43.41 -32.10
CA LYS A 33 30.44 44.55 -31.26
C LYS A 33 29.64 44.77 -29.97
N GLU A 34 30.37 45.25 -28.96
CA GLU A 34 29.89 45.49 -27.59
C GLU A 34 29.01 46.76 -27.41
N ASN A 35 28.30 46.78 -26.28
CA ASN A 35 28.04 47.95 -25.41
C ASN A 35 27.66 49.32 -26.06
N ASN A 36 26.40 49.74 -25.88
CA ASN A 36 26.10 50.66 -24.76
C ASN A 36 24.61 50.96 -24.47
N ALA A 37 24.36 51.32 -23.21
CA ALA A 37 23.32 52.21 -22.68
C ALA A 37 21.88 52.14 -23.27
N LYS A 38 21.01 51.31 -22.66
CA LYS A 38 19.56 51.55 -22.73
C LYS A 38 19.21 52.85 -22.00
N ARG A 39 18.95 53.92 -22.75
CA ARG A 39 18.27 55.12 -22.24
C ARG A 39 16.94 54.72 -21.60
N GLN A 40 16.72 55.15 -20.35
CA GLN A 40 15.38 55.21 -19.78
C GLN A 40 14.51 56.11 -20.68
N LYS A 41 13.27 55.68 -20.91
CA LYS A 41 12.23 56.51 -21.49
C LYS A 41 11.05 56.49 -20.54
N ASP A 42 10.87 57.60 -19.83
CA ASP A 42 9.68 57.80 -19.02
C ASP A 42 8.43 57.76 -19.90
N ALA A 43 7.43 57.00 -19.44
CA ALA A 43 6.07 57.04 -19.93
C ALA A 43 5.15 56.75 -18.75
N SER A 44 4.69 57.81 -18.09
CA SER A 44 3.63 57.72 -17.10
C SER A 44 2.30 57.43 -17.80
N GLU A 45 1.99 56.15 -18.04
CA GLU A 45 0.63 55.75 -18.36
C GLU A 45 -0.22 55.82 -17.08
N ASN A 46 -1.09 56.82 -17.00
CA ASN A 46 -2.13 56.88 -15.98
C ASN A 46 -2.97 55.58 -16.02
N PRO A 47 -3.39 55.04 -14.87
CA PRO A 47 -4.24 53.85 -14.85
C PRO A 47 -5.55 54.16 -15.57
N LYS A 48 -5.89 53.36 -16.59
CA LYS A 48 -7.20 53.44 -17.25
C LYS A 48 -8.29 53.15 -16.22
N GLU A 49 -9.05 54.17 -15.85
CA GLU A 49 -10.25 53.98 -15.05
C GLU A 49 -11.24 53.13 -15.84
N LEU A 50 -11.59 51.96 -15.29
CA LEU A 50 -12.57 51.07 -15.88
C LEU A 50 -13.97 51.61 -15.60
N GLU A 51 -14.65 52.10 -16.63
CA GLU A 51 -16.05 52.53 -16.56
C GLU A 51 -16.94 51.40 -16.01
N LYS A 52 -17.78 51.74 -15.02
CA LYS A 52 -18.64 50.76 -14.34
C LYS A 52 -19.79 50.33 -15.25
N LYS A 53 -19.58 49.27 -16.03
CA LYS A 53 -20.66 48.61 -16.77
C LYS A 53 -21.62 47.91 -15.79
N THR A 54 -22.93 48.13 -15.94
CA THR A 54 -23.97 47.45 -15.15
C THR A 54 -24.58 46.29 -15.96
N LEU A 55 -25.17 45.33 -15.27
CA LEU A 55 -25.87 44.20 -15.91
C LEU A 55 -27.13 44.64 -16.67
N ILE A 56 -27.76 45.75 -16.24
CA ILE A 56 -29.03 46.24 -16.78
C ILE A 56 -28.81 47.05 -18.07
N ASP A 57 -27.79 47.92 -18.08
CA ASP A 57 -27.60 48.87 -19.18
C ASP A 57 -26.79 48.27 -20.35
N HIS A 58 -25.93 47.29 -20.10
CA HIS A 58 -24.94 46.79 -21.08
C HIS A 58 -24.93 45.25 -21.25
N GLY A 59 -25.86 44.55 -20.60
CA GLY A 59 -26.00 43.11 -20.72
C GLY A 59 -24.93 42.28 -20.00
N PHE A 60 -25.15 40.95 -20.01
CA PHE A 60 -24.36 40.00 -19.21
C PHE A 60 -22.90 39.90 -19.64
N ASP A 61 -22.63 39.85 -20.94
CA ASP A 61 -21.27 39.58 -21.45
C ASP A 61 -20.31 40.75 -21.24
N GLU A 62 -20.76 41.99 -21.42
CA GLU A 62 -19.93 43.17 -21.15
C GLU A 62 -19.69 43.39 -19.66
N TRP A 63 -20.71 43.16 -18.83
CA TRP A 63 -20.60 43.18 -17.37
C TRP A 63 -19.62 42.09 -16.88
N LEU A 64 -19.69 40.88 -17.43
CA LEU A 64 -18.77 39.79 -17.12
C LEU A 64 -17.34 40.05 -17.62
N ALA A 65 -17.17 40.71 -18.78
CA ALA A 65 -15.87 41.15 -19.26
C ALA A 65 -15.23 42.19 -18.31
N PHE A 66 -16.00 43.20 -17.92
CA PHE A 66 -15.60 44.20 -16.91
C PHE A 66 -15.20 43.53 -15.58
N LEU A 67 -15.99 42.57 -15.07
CA LEU A 67 -15.65 41.82 -13.87
C LEU A 67 -14.38 40.98 -14.02
N LYS A 68 -14.19 40.29 -15.16
CA LYS A 68 -12.98 39.50 -15.44
C LYS A 68 -11.72 40.37 -15.45
N ASP A 69 -11.79 41.57 -16.02
CA ASP A 69 -10.66 42.51 -16.04
C ASP A 69 -10.42 43.15 -14.66
N LYS A 70 -11.48 43.54 -13.94
CA LYS A 70 -11.39 43.97 -12.53
C LYS A 70 -10.75 42.91 -11.64
N TRP A 71 -11.14 41.64 -11.78
CA TRP A 71 -10.52 40.52 -11.06
C TRP A 71 -9.08 40.25 -11.51
N ARG A 72 -8.72 40.52 -12.78
CA ARG A 72 -7.34 40.41 -13.28
C ARG A 72 -6.45 41.48 -12.66
N ILE A 73 -6.95 42.70 -12.50
CA ILE A 73 -6.26 43.79 -11.79
C ILE A 73 -6.14 43.45 -10.31
N GLN A 74 -7.23 43.10 -9.62
CA GLN A 74 -7.19 42.68 -8.21
C GLN A 74 -6.27 41.48 -7.96
N ARG A 75 -6.16 40.51 -8.89
CA ARG A 75 -5.17 39.43 -8.78
C ARG A 75 -3.74 39.95 -8.92
N LYS A 76 -3.47 40.89 -9.81
CA LYS A 76 -2.14 41.52 -9.92
C LYS A 76 -1.81 42.26 -8.61
N GLU A 77 -2.71 43.12 -8.13
CA GLU A 77 -2.56 43.88 -6.88
C GLU A 77 -2.35 42.96 -5.67
N ARG A 78 -3.17 41.92 -5.48
CA ARG A 78 -2.96 40.91 -4.43
C ARG A 78 -1.60 40.23 -4.56
N LYS A 79 -1.12 39.95 -5.78
CA LYS A 79 0.19 39.33 -6.02
C LYS A 79 1.35 40.28 -5.72
N THR A 80 1.19 41.60 -5.83
CA THR A 80 2.16 42.59 -5.36
C THR A 80 2.08 42.81 -3.84
N GLN A 81 0.89 42.84 -3.27
CA GLN A 81 0.65 42.95 -1.82
C GLN A 81 1.18 41.72 -1.06
N LEU A 82 1.09 40.51 -1.63
CA LEU A 82 1.72 39.30 -1.08
C LEU A 82 3.25 39.39 -0.95
N ARG A 83 3.92 40.35 -1.62
CA ARG A 83 5.36 40.58 -1.49
C ARG A 83 5.71 41.60 -0.38
N THR A 84 4.71 42.22 0.26
CA THR A 84 4.89 43.35 1.18
C THR A 84 4.07 43.28 2.48
N ALA A 85 3.02 42.45 2.56
CA ALA A 85 2.18 42.32 3.75
C ALA A 85 2.50 41.07 4.59
N ARG A 86 2.69 41.24 5.90
CA ARG A 86 2.67 40.18 6.93
C ARG A 86 1.23 39.71 7.22
N ASP A 87 0.53 39.25 6.19
CA ASP A 87 -0.84 38.72 6.34
C ASP A 87 -0.84 37.20 6.65
N THR A 88 0.29 36.69 7.13
CA THR A 88 0.52 35.30 7.51
C THR A 88 -0.30 34.90 8.73
N ASP A 89 -0.42 35.77 9.72
CA ASP A 89 -0.77 35.34 11.08
C ASP A 89 -2.24 34.92 11.23
N ALA A 90 -3.15 35.51 10.45
CA ALA A 90 -4.56 35.12 10.44
C ALA A 90 -4.77 33.77 9.72
N VAL A 91 -4.14 33.58 8.55
CA VAL A 91 -4.22 32.33 7.78
C VAL A 91 -3.48 31.21 8.50
N ASP A 92 -2.31 31.50 9.09
CA ASP A 92 -1.55 30.54 9.90
C ASP A 92 -2.30 30.18 11.19
N THR A 93 -3.00 31.10 11.85
CA THR A 93 -3.85 30.76 13.01
C THR A 93 -5.03 29.87 12.61
N ILE A 94 -5.66 30.09 11.45
CA ILE A 94 -6.71 29.20 10.93
C ILE A 94 -6.15 27.82 10.56
N ILE A 95 -4.99 27.78 9.88
CA ILE A 95 -4.32 26.53 9.49
C ILE A 95 -3.81 25.76 10.72
N ARG A 96 -3.29 26.46 11.74
CA ARG A 96 -2.83 25.90 13.00
C ARG A 96 -4.00 25.32 13.78
N GLY A 97 -5.09 26.07 13.97
CA GLY A 97 -6.31 25.55 14.60
C GLY A 97 -6.91 24.36 13.83
N ALA A 98 -6.85 24.36 12.49
CA ALA A 98 -7.27 23.23 11.68
C ALA A 98 -6.35 21.99 11.84
N ARG A 99 -5.03 22.18 12.00
CA ARG A 99 -4.05 21.10 12.25
C ARG A 99 -4.14 20.56 13.69
N GLU A 100 -4.37 21.43 14.66
CA GLU A 100 -4.59 21.05 16.06
C GLU A 100 -5.87 20.20 16.17
N ALA A 101 -6.98 20.67 15.60
CA ALA A 101 -8.23 19.91 15.51
C ALA A 101 -8.12 18.62 14.66
N GLU A 102 -7.10 18.49 13.81
CA GLU A 102 -6.78 17.26 13.08
C GLU A 102 -5.91 16.30 13.91
N SER A 103 -5.03 16.81 14.78
CA SER A 103 -4.16 16.01 15.66
C SER A 103 -4.90 15.19 16.72
N ASP A 104 -6.12 15.59 17.07
CA ASP A 104 -7.01 14.83 17.95
C ASP A 104 -7.80 13.73 17.21
N LYS A 105 -7.90 13.80 15.87
CA LYS A 105 -8.71 12.85 15.09
C LYS A 105 -7.98 11.54 14.84
N GLU A 106 -8.76 10.47 14.91
CA GLU A 106 -8.31 9.12 14.58
C GLU A 106 -8.35 8.91 13.06
N TRP A 107 -7.22 8.48 12.52
CA TRP A 107 -7.05 8.14 11.12
C TRP A 107 -6.95 6.61 11.00
N HIS A 108 -7.93 5.97 10.36
CA HIS A 108 -7.89 4.54 10.07
C HIS A 108 -7.14 4.32 8.76
N ILE A 109 -6.06 3.56 8.77
CA ILE A 109 -5.27 3.29 7.57
C ILE A 109 -5.89 2.12 6.82
N LEU A 110 -6.29 2.32 5.56
CA LEU A 110 -6.92 1.30 4.73
C LEU A 110 -5.89 0.41 4.02
N SER A 111 -4.84 1.03 3.47
CA SER A 111 -3.77 0.35 2.74
C SER A 111 -2.54 1.25 2.64
N VAL A 112 -1.36 0.66 2.62
CA VAL A 112 -0.06 1.27 2.38
C VAL A 112 0.52 0.64 1.10
N GLU A 113 0.65 1.44 0.05
CA GLU A 113 1.06 1.01 -1.29
C GLU A 113 2.46 1.56 -1.61
N PRO A 114 3.46 0.74 -1.98
CA PRO A 114 4.78 1.23 -2.38
C PRO A 114 4.69 2.06 -3.68
N THR A 115 5.48 3.12 -3.76
CA THR A 115 5.59 3.92 -4.99
C THR A 115 6.70 3.40 -5.91
N ALA A 116 7.03 4.14 -6.99
CA ALA A 116 8.19 3.84 -7.82
C ALA A 116 9.54 4.10 -7.12
N ASP A 117 9.53 4.92 -6.06
CA ASP A 117 10.68 5.16 -5.18
C ASP A 117 10.46 4.39 -3.86
N ALA A 118 11.43 3.55 -3.49
CA ALA A 118 11.36 2.72 -2.28
C ALA A 118 11.34 3.55 -0.97
N SER A 119 11.69 4.84 -1.05
CA SER A 119 11.62 5.81 0.06
C SER A 119 10.20 6.32 0.32
N PHE A 120 9.25 6.11 -0.60
CA PHE A 120 7.91 6.69 -0.50
C PHE A 120 6.80 5.65 -0.67
N PHE A 121 5.78 5.78 0.18
CA PHE A 121 4.57 4.96 0.17
C PHE A 121 3.34 5.86 0.07
N ASN A 122 2.34 5.44 -0.71
CA ASN A 122 1.02 6.03 -0.68
C ASN A 122 0.23 5.38 0.46
N VAL A 123 -0.23 6.18 1.41
CA VAL A 123 -1.07 5.74 2.51
C VAL A 123 -2.50 6.17 2.22
N TRP A 124 -3.41 5.21 2.21
CA TRP A 124 -4.85 5.44 2.12
C TRP A 124 -5.43 5.52 3.53
N LEU A 125 -6.14 6.60 3.80
CA LEU A 125 -6.69 6.92 5.12
C LEU A 125 -8.20 7.09 5.03
N SER A 126 -8.91 6.61 6.04
CA SER A 126 -10.31 6.97 6.32
C SER A 126 -10.34 7.82 7.59
N VAL A 127 -10.75 9.08 7.44
CA VAL A 127 -10.82 10.08 8.52
C VAL A 127 -12.26 10.55 8.61
N GLN A 128 -12.92 10.28 9.73
CA GLN A 128 -14.33 10.65 9.98
C GLN A 128 -15.30 10.27 8.82
N GLY A 129 -15.02 9.16 8.13
CA GLY A 129 -15.82 8.71 6.98
C GLY A 129 -15.50 9.41 5.65
N ILE A 130 -14.35 10.06 5.51
CA ILE A 130 -13.82 10.62 4.26
C ILE A 130 -12.51 9.91 3.90
N MET A 131 -12.34 9.55 2.62
CA MET A 131 -11.16 8.82 2.16
C MET A 131 -10.11 9.75 1.54
N HIS A 132 -8.91 9.75 2.11
CA HIS A 132 -7.76 10.53 1.69
C HIS A 132 -6.63 9.62 1.17
N LYS A 133 -5.84 10.14 0.21
CA LYS A 133 -4.58 9.56 -0.23
C LYS A 133 -3.47 10.54 0.11
N VAL A 134 -2.50 10.10 0.90
CA VAL A 134 -1.33 10.91 1.27
C VAL A 134 -0.06 10.15 0.93
N THR A 135 1.05 10.86 0.69
CA THR A 135 2.35 10.24 0.44
C THR A 135 3.22 10.38 1.68
N MET A 136 3.68 9.26 2.20
CA MET A 136 4.53 9.15 3.38
C MET A 136 5.95 8.77 2.95
N LYS A 137 6.95 9.47 3.49
CA LYS A 137 8.37 9.14 3.36
C LYS A 137 8.78 8.17 4.47
N VAL A 138 9.43 7.08 4.10
CA VAL A 138 9.96 6.05 4.99
C VAL A 138 11.48 6.14 4.94
N GLY A 139 12.07 6.57 6.05
CA GLY A 139 13.52 6.58 6.23
C GLY A 139 14.08 5.17 6.42
N ARG A 140 15.36 5.01 6.09
CA ARG A 140 16.14 3.84 6.44
C ARG A 140 16.94 4.12 7.70
N ASN A 141 16.76 3.26 8.70
CA ASN A 141 17.63 3.18 9.86
C ASN A 141 18.51 1.93 9.69
N ILE A 142 19.82 2.07 9.91
CA ILE A 142 20.77 0.98 10.07
C ILE A 142 21.55 1.19 11.38
N LEU A 143 22.08 0.11 11.93
CA LEU A 143 22.93 0.13 13.13
C LEU A 143 24.33 -0.34 12.76
N VAL A 144 25.36 0.47 13.05
CA VAL A 144 26.75 0.15 12.73
C VAL A 144 27.53 -0.04 14.03
N ASP A 145 28.10 -1.22 14.21
CA ASP A 145 28.94 -1.58 15.37
C ASP A 145 30.42 -1.36 15.01
N CYS A 146 31.03 -0.30 15.55
CA CYS A 146 32.44 0.03 15.33
C CYS A 146 33.31 -0.45 16.49
N ARG A 147 34.52 -0.93 16.19
CA ARG A 147 35.49 -1.37 17.22
C ARG A 147 36.11 -0.22 17.99
N GLU A 148 36.18 0.95 17.37
CA GLU A 148 36.73 2.18 17.95
C GLU A 148 35.66 3.29 18.00
N PRO A 149 35.74 4.23 18.95
CA PRO A 149 34.79 5.32 19.07
C PRO A 149 34.94 6.31 17.91
N ARG A 150 33.83 6.55 17.18
CA ARG A 150 33.73 7.62 16.19
C ARG A 150 33.29 8.89 16.90
N GLY A 151 34.22 9.84 17.08
CA GLY A 151 33.97 11.08 17.81
C GLY A 151 32.98 12.06 17.15
N ASP A 152 32.31 11.67 16.07
CA ASP A 152 31.29 12.47 15.36
C ASP A 152 29.85 12.21 15.84
N ARG A 153 29.62 11.15 16.65
CA ARG A 153 28.26 10.68 17.02
C ARG A 153 28.16 10.13 18.44
N GLU A 154 26.95 10.15 18.98
CA GLU A 154 26.59 9.46 20.22
C GLU A 154 26.28 7.98 19.98
N THR A 155 26.62 7.11 20.93
CA THR A 155 26.33 5.68 20.86
C THR A 155 24.90 5.35 21.32
N VAL A 156 24.31 4.32 20.72
CA VAL A 156 22.93 3.88 20.98
C VAL A 156 22.93 2.51 21.65
N ARG A 157 22.11 2.35 22.70
CA ARG A 157 21.93 1.05 23.35
C ARG A 157 20.89 0.21 22.61
N ARG A 158 21.34 -0.90 22.00
CA ARG A 158 20.48 -1.96 21.45
C ARG A 158 21.03 -3.34 21.81
N VAL A 159 20.14 -4.33 21.92
CA VAL A 159 20.54 -5.73 22.03
C VAL A 159 20.68 -6.30 20.62
N LEU A 160 21.88 -6.75 20.25
CA LEU A 160 22.16 -7.33 18.94
C LEU A 160 21.68 -8.79 18.85
N PRO A 161 21.53 -9.36 17.63
CA PRO A 161 21.18 -10.76 17.44
C PRO A 161 22.11 -11.70 18.24
N HIS A 162 21.56 -12.82 18.71
CA HIS A 162 22.28 -13.80 19.54
C HIS A 162 22.93 -13.24 20.82
N HIS A 163 22.44 -12.11 21.36
CA HIS A 163 22.97 -11.43 22.54
C HIS A 163 24.46 -11.02 22.42
N LYS A 164 24.95 -10.80 21.20
CA LYS A 164 26.29 -10.24 20.97
C LYS A 164 26.40 -8.89 21.69
N GLN A 165 27.43 -8.72 22.51
CA GLN A 165 27.73 -7.44 23.14
C GLN A 165 28.18 -6.42 22.06
N PRO A 166 27.53 -5.25 21.95
CA PRO A 166 27.98 -4.19 21.05
C PRO A 166 29.27 -3.55 21.58
N ASN A 167 30.10 -3.05 20.66
CA ASN A 167 31.23 -2.19 20.97
C ASN A 167 30.72 -0.73 20.99
N PHE A 168 31.06 0.06 19.98
CA PHE A 168 30.51 1.39 19.78
C PHE A 168 29.43 1.35 18.69
N LEU A 169 28.17 1.19 19.12
CA LEU A 169 27.02 1.08 18.21
C LEU A 169 26.41 2.44 17.89
N TYR A 170 26.24 2.74 16.60
CA TYR A 170 25.68 4.01 16.11
C TYR A 170 24.42 3.78 15.24
N GLU A 171 23.39 4.60 15.43
CA GLU A 171 22.22 4.61 14.53
C GLU A 171 22.44 5.62 13.39
N PHE A 172 22.33 5.16 12.14
CA PHE A 172 22.34 6.01 10.95
C PHE A 172 20.93 6.07 10.35
N LYS A 173 20.37 7.28 10.28
CA LYS A 173 19.10 7.57 9.62
C LYS A 173 19.39 8.23 8.28
N ALA A 174 18.94 7.62 7.18
CA ALA A 174 19.21 8.07 5.83
C ALA A 174 18.01 7.83 4.89
N ASP A 175 17.94 8.58 3.81
CA ASP A 175 17.06 8.28 2.67
C ASP A 175 17.65 7.13 1.82
N GLU A 176 16.86 6.42 1.01
CA GLU A 176 17.36 5.26 0.21
C GLU A 176 18.55 5.62 -0.72
N THR A 177 18.55 6.82 -1.28
CA THR A 177 19.66 7.33 -2.12
C THR A 177 20.91 7.67 -1.31
N GLN A 178 20.75 8.27 -0.14
CA GLN A 178 21.84 8.56 0.79
C GLN A 178 22.39 7.28 1.42
N LEU A 179 21.51 6.32 1.74
CA LEU A 179 21.87 5.03 2.28
C LEU A 179 22.76 4.28 1.30
N ARG A 180 22.44 4.21 0.00
CA ARG A 180 23.29 3.51 -0.97
C ARG A 180 24.73 4.05 -0.96
N ALA A 181 24.89 5.36 -1.07
CA ALA A 181 26.21 6.02 -1.01
C ALA A 181 26.89 5.94 0.38
N LEU A 182 26.14 5.73 1.45
CA LEU A 182 26.67 5.47 2.79
C LEU A 182 27.12 4.00 2.93
N MET A 183 26.34 3.04 2.44
CA MET A 183 26.64 1.61 2.48
C MET A 183 27.92 1.30 1.70
N ASP A 184 28.13 1.90 0.52
CA ASP A 184 29.37 1.73 -0.25
C ASP A 184 30.61 2.15 0.57
N LYS A 185 30.50 3.20 1.39
CA LYS A 185 31.57 3.64 2.31
C LYS A 185 31.71 2.71 3.51
N LEU A 186 30.60 2.34 4.16
CA LEU A 186 30.60 1.46 5.32
C LEU A 186 31.16 0.07 4.96
N TYR A 187 30.84 -0.48 3.79
CA TYR A 187 31.43 -1.75 3.33
C TYR A 187 32.94 -1.64 3.08
N ALA A 188 33.42 -0.52 2.54
CA ALA A 188 34.87 -0.27 2.43
C ALA A 188 35.55 -0.18 3.81
N GLU A 189 34.88 0.40 4.81
CA GLU A 189 35.34 0.47 6.21
C GLU A 189 35.28 -0.89 6.93
N THR A 190 34.33 -1.77 6.58
CA THR A 190 34.33 -3.17 7.03
C THR A 190 35.56 -3.92 6.52
N CYS A 191 35.99 -3.69 5.28
CA CYS A 191 37.23 -4.25 4.74
C CYS A 191 38.49 -3.77 5.47
N THR A 192 38.47 -2.59 6.11
CA THR A 192 39.58 -2.12 6.98
C THR A 192 39.47 -2.64 8.42
N SER A 193 38.49 -3.49 8.73
CA SER A 193 38.22 -4.08 10.05
C SER A 193 37.88 -3.09 11.18
N SER A 194 37.57 -1.84 10.82
CA SER A 194 37.14 -0.78 11.76
C SER A 194 35.68 -0.95 12.22
N ILE A 195 34.84 -1.51 11.35
CA ILE A 195 33.46 -1.93 11.61
C ILE A 195 33.45 -3.44 11.88
N ASP A 196 32.76 -3.88 12.94
CA ASP A 196 32.57 -5.30 13.27
C ASP A 196 31.25 -5.88 12.73
N GLY A 197 30.25 -5.03 12.46
CA GLY A 197 29.02 -5.43 11.75
C GLY A 197 28.05 -4.29 11.44
N ILE A 198 27.20 -4.50 10.43
CA ILE A 198 26.17 -3.53 9.98
C ILE A 198 24.80 -4.22 10.03
N TYR A 199 24.00 -3.90 11.04
CA TYR A 199 22.69 -4.50 11.32
C TYR A 199 21.52 -3.64 10.82
N GLU A 200 20.33 -4.24 10.75
CA GLU A 200 19.10 -3.64 10.19
C GLU A 200 19.20 -3.23 8.70
N SER A 201 20.24 -3.66 8.01
CA SER A 201 20.56 -3.26 6.63
C SER A 201 19.58 -3.84 5.61
N GLN A 202 19.11 -5.06 5.86
CA GLN A 202 18.27 -5.83 4.93
C GLN A 202 16.76 -5.80 5.24
N ILE A 203 16.34 -5.03 6.27
CA ILE A 203 14.93 -4.99 6.69
C ILE A 203 14.03 -4.43 5.57
N PRO A 204 12.93 -5.11 5.20
CA PRO A 204 11.97 -4.59 4.24
C PRO A 204 11.31 -3.29 4.73
N SER A 205 11.28 -2.23 3.93
CA SER A 205 10.71 -0.94 4.33
C SER A 205 9.20 -1.01 4.57
N ASP A 206 8.49 -1.78 3.75
CA ASP A 206 7.11 -2.24 3.93
C ASP A 206 6.89 -2.96 5.27
N PHE A 207 7.76 -3.91 5.64
CA PHE A 207 7.68 -4.60 6.94
C PHE A 207 7.91 -3.64 8.13
N ARG A 208 8.88 -2.72 7.99
CA ARG A 208 9.13 -1.66 8.99
C ARG A 208 7.91 -0.74 9.17
N VAL A 209 7.21 -0.38 8.09
CA VAL A 209 5.94 0.36 8.19
C VAL A 209 4.89 -0.44 8.96
N MET A 210 4.69 -1.73 8.65
CA MET A 210 3.72 -2.57 9.38
C MET A 210 4.06 -2.71 10.86
N CYS A 211 5.35 -2.82 11.21
CA CYS A 211 5.80 -2.87 12.59
C CYS A 211 5.44 -1.60 13.37
N GLN A 212 5.65 -0.40 12.78
CA GLN A 212 5.60 0.88 13.48
C GLN A 212 4.26 1.63 13.37
N LEU A 213 3.61 1.61 12.20
CA LEU A 213 2.48 2.50 11.89
C LEU A 213 1.14 1.99 12.45
N GLY A 214 0.95 0.68 12.52
CA GLY A 214 -0.31 0.08 12.99
C GLY A 214 -1.49 0.24 12.00
N SER A 215 -2.72 0.04 12.49
CA SER A 215 -3.97 0.20 11.71
C SER A 215 -4.73 1.50 12.02
N VAL A 216 -4.53 2.09 13.20
CA VAL A 216 -5.12 3.36 13.63
C VAL A 216 -4.02 4.27 14.19
N VAL A 217 -3.98 5.49 13.69
CA VAL A 217 -3.00 6.52 14.10
C VAL A 217 -3.69 7.83 14.44
N ARG A 218 -3.06 8.67 15.27
CA ARG A 218 -3.30 10.12 15.28
C ARG A 218 -2.11 10.84 14.66
N PRO A 219 -2.30 11.90 13.87
CA PRO A 219 -1.17 12.71 13.44
C PRO A 219 -0.55 13.43 14.64
N ASP A 220 0.75 13.75 14.53
CA ASP A 220 1.42 14.57 15.55
C ASP A 220 1.03 16.06 15.44
N HIS A 221 1.31 16.85 16.47
CA HIS A 221 0.85 18.24 16.53
C HIS A 221 1.42 19.07 15.36
N GLY A 222 0.56 19.81 14.67
CA GLY A 222 0.93 20.60 13.49
C GLY A 222 1.10 19.80 12.18
N VAL A 223 0.94 18.48 12.21
CA VAL A 223 0.88 17.62 11.02
C VAL A 223 -0.54 17.65 10.43
N GLY A 224 -0.64 17.77 9.11
CA GLY A 224 -1.92 17.73 8.40
C GLY A 224 -1.81 17.03 7.05
N LEU A 225 -2.95 16.65 6.48
CA LEU A 225 -3.07 15.81 5.27
C LEU A 225 -2.34 16.33 4.02
N GLY A 226 -1.97 17.62 3.97
CA GLY A 226 -1.21 18.24 2.87
C GLY A 226 0.28 18.44 3.13
N GLY A 227 0.82 17.99 4.27
CA GLY A 227 2.24 18.10 4.61
C GLY A 227 3.09 16.96 4.06
N GLN A 228 4.43 17.09 4.14
CA GLN A 228 5.34 15.97 3.92
C GLN A 228 5.30 15.05 5.15
N LEU A 229 4.62 13.92 5.03
CA LEU A 229 4.45 12.97 6.14
C LEU A 229 5.65 12.02 6.22
N THR A 230 6.06 11.69 7.45
CA THR A 230 7.05 10.64 7.74
C THR A 230 6.46 9.63 8.71
N LEU A 231 7.09 8.47 8.90
CA LEU A 231 6.65 7.49 9.92
C LEU A 231 6.51 8.12 11.32
N ASN A 232 7.43 9.00 11.71
CA ASN A 232 7.41 9.69 13.00
C ASN A 232 6.30 10.75 13.11
N SER A 233 5.67 11.15 11.99
CA SER A 233 4.55 12.09 11.96
C SER A 233 3.23 11.47 12.43
N PHE A 234 3.23 10.15 12.71
CA PHE A 234 2.07 9.38 13.15
C PHE A 234 2.33 8.76 14.52
N ARG A 235 1.33 8.86 15.40
CA ARG A 235 1.32 8.23 16.72
C ARG A 235 0.39 7.01 16.65
N PRO A 236 0.91 5.77 16.63
CA PRO A 236 0.08 4.56 16.56
C PRO A 236 -0.73 4.39 17.86
N ILE A 237 -2.00 4.01 17.72
CA ILE A 237 -2.90 3.83 18.86
C ILE A 237 -3.01 2.34 19.19
N GLN A 238 -2.42 1.93 20.30
CA GLN A 238 -2.58 0.60 20.89
C GLN A 238 -3.53 0.70 22.07
N ASN A 239 -4.84 0.73 21.80
CA ASN A 239 -5.88 0.85 22.83
C ASN A 239 -7.04 -0.10 22.51
N ASP A 240 -7.27 -1.09 23.37
CA ASP A 240 -8.29 -2.13 23.21
C ASP A 240 -9.72 -1.58 23.09
N LYS A 241 -9.95 -0.34 23.54
CA LYS A 241 -11.25 0.34 23.42
C LYS A 241 -11.56 0.86 22.02
N LEU A 242 -10.57 0.95 21.11
CA LEU A 242 -10.74 1.54 19.79
C LEU A 242 -10.84 0.49 18.69
N THR A 243 -12.05 0.34 18.14
CA THR A 243 -12.33 -0.57 17.04
C THR A 243 -11.83 0.01 15.71
N TYR A 244 -10.83 -0.62 15.10
CA TYR A 244 -10.43 -0.33 13.72
C TYR A 244 -11.60 -0.60 12.75
N LEU A 245 -11.94 0.41 11.94
CA LEU A 245 -13.08 0.44 11.00
C LEU A 245 -14.39 -0.03 11.66
N PRO A 246 -15.05 0.81 12.48
CA PRO A 246 -16.31 0.45 13.14
C PRO A 246 -17.52 0.52 12.20
N GLN A 247 -17.41 1.25 11.08
CA GLN A 247 -18.46 1.37 10.06
C GLN A 247 -18.13 0.49 8.84
N PRO A 248 -19.12 -0.14 8.20
CA PRO A 248 -18.91 -0.90 6.97
C PRO A 248 -18.48 0.02 5.82
N LEU A 249 -17.40 -0.37 5.15
CA LEU A 249 -16.90 0.31 3.95
C LEU A 249 -17.68 -0.14 2.71
N ARG A 250 -17.79 0.74 1.70
CA ARG A 250 -18.30 0.33 0.38
C ARG A 250 -17.25 -0.55 -0.29
N THR A 251 -17.64 -1.74 -0.71
CA THR A 251 -16.75 -2.68 -1.40
C THR A 251 -17.05 -2.68 -2.89
N ILE A 252 -16.00 -2.53 -3.70
CA ILE A 252 -16.01 -2.75 -5.14
C ILE A 252 -15.24 -4.04 -5.40
N PHE A 253 -15.92 -5.10 -5.81
CA PHE A 253 -15.29 -6.38 -6.12
C PHE A 253 -14.76 -6.35 -7.56
N LEU A 254 -13.47 -6.64 -7.72
CA LEU A 254 -12.79 -6.78 -9.00
C LEU A 254 -12.24 -8.20 -9.14
N TYR A 255 -12.78 -8.95 -10.10
CA TYR A 255 -12.22 -10.23 -10.53
C TYR A 255 -11.42 -10.04 -11.82
N LYS A 256 -10.23 -10.63 -11.90
CA LYS A 256 -9.45 -10.77 -13.14
C LYS A 256 -8.85 -12.17 -13.19
N PHE A 257 -9.11 -12.92 -14.25
CA PHE A 257 -8.42 -14.17 -14.55
C PHE A 257 -7.98 -14.21 -16.01
N SER A 258 -6.83 -14.81 -16.30
CA SER A 258 -6.35 -15.01 -17.67
C SER A 258 -5.79 -16.41 -17.90
N GLN A 259 -6.07 -16.93 -19.09
CA GLN A 259 -5.56 -18.22 -19.55
C GLN A 259 -5.35 -18.13 -21.06
N ASP A 260 -4.13 -18.43 -21.50
CA ASP A 260 -3.73 -18.29 -22.91
C ASP A 260 -3.95 -16.84 -23.41
N SER A 261 -4.65 -16.65 -24.52
CA SER A 261 -5.08 -15.34 -25.05
C SER A 261 -6.41 -14.83 -24.47
N ARG A 262 -7.03 -15.59 -23.55
CA ARG A 262 -8.37 -15.31 -23.02
C ARG A 262 -8.27 -14.63 -21.66
N HIS A 263 -9.05 -13.57 -21.46
CA HIS A 263 -9.13 -12.87 -20.19
C HIS A 263 -10.59 -12.68 -19.77
N VAL A 264 -10.86 -12.77 -18.48
CA VAL A 264 -12.17 -12.47 -17.90
C VAL A 264 -12.00 -11.43 -16.81
N TYR A 265 -12.77 -10.36 -16.90
CA TYR A 265 -12.85 -9.30 -15.91
C TYR A 265 -14.28 -9.17 -15.41
N SER A 266 -14.46 -8.94 -14.11
CA SER A 266 -15.75 -8.52 -13.57
C SER A 266 -15.57 -7.45 -12.51
N LEU A 267 -16.47 -6.45 -12.53
CA LEU A 267 -16.46 -5.33 -11.59
C LEU A 267 -17.87 -5.12 -11.04
N ILE A 268 -18.06 -5.40 -9.74
CA ILE A 268 -19.37 -5.38 -9.07
C ILE A 268 -19.29 -4.43 -7.87
N ASP A 269 -20.15 -3.43 -7.80
CA ASP A 269 -20.24 -2.53 -6.64
C ASP A 269 -21.34 -3.00 -5.68
N THR A 270 -20.99 -3.13 -4.39
CA THR A 270 -21.93 -3.47 -3.31
C THR A 270 -23.03 -2.43 -3.10
N SER A 271 -22.87 -1.20 -3.61
CA SER A 271 -23.97 -0.22 -3.63
C SER A 271 -25.14 -0.63 -4.52
N GLY A 272 -24.93 -1.56 -5.46
CA GLY A 272 -25.95 -2.04 -6.40
C GLY A 272 -26.16 -1.17 -7.64
N SER A 273 -25.38 -0.10 -7.83
CA SER A 273 -25.60 0.85 -8.93
C SER A 273 -25.42 0.27 -10.33
N ALA A 274 -24.41 -0.58 -10.52
CA ALA A 274 -24.11 -1.27 -11.77
C ALA A 274 -23.15 -2.44 -11.51
N ALA A 275 -23.05 -3.32 -12.49
CA ALA A 275 -22.00 -4.32 -12.58
C ALA A 275 -21.53 -4.49 -14.03
N TYR A 276 -20.29 -4.98 -14.18
CA TYR A 276 -19.66 -5.21 -15.47
C TYR A 276 -19.10 -6.63 -15.53
N PHE A 277 -19.33 -7.33 -16.65
CA PHE A 277 -18.72 -8.63 -16.93
C PHE A 277 -18.16 -8.62 -18.35
N TYR A 278 -16.83 -8.62 -18.45
CA TYR A 278 -16.11 -8.46 -19.70
C TYR A 278 -15.27 -9.69 -20.02
N VAL A 279 -15.41 -10.18 -21.26
CA VAL A 279 -14.66 -11.33 -21.77
C VAL A 279 -13.78 -10.87 -22.94
N VAL A 280 -12.49 -11.13 -22.85
CA VAL A 280 -11.53 -10.96 -23.95
C VAL A 280 -11.28 -12.31 -24.60
N ASN A 281 -11.60 -12.42 -25.89
CA ASN A 281 -11.29 -13.59 -26.71
C ASN A 281 -11.31 -13.18 -28.20
N SER A 282 -10.52 -13.86 -29.05
CA SER A 282 -10.44 -13.59 -30.49
C SER A 282 -11.57 -14.26 -31.30
N GLY A 283 -11.86 -15.54 -31.04
CA GLY A 283 -12.96 -16.28 -31.68
C GLY A 283 -14.29 -16.10 -30.94
N ASP A 284 -15.43 -16.11 -31.63
CA ASP A 284 -16.73 -15.67 -31.08
C ASP A 284 -17.17 -16.46 -29.83
N VAL A 285 -17.89 -15.80 -28.91
CA VAL A 285 -18.35 -16.36 -27.63
C VAL A 285 -19.72 -15.78 -27.27
N GLN A 286 -20.73 -16.64 -27.18
CA GLN A 286 -22.04 -16.29 -26.64
C GLN A 286 -21.91 -15.99 -25.14
N LEU A 287 -22.15 -14.73 -24.76
CA LEU A 287 -22.05 -14.30 -23.37
C LEU A 287 -23.26 -14.75 -22.53
N PRO A 288 -23.07 -15.06 -21.23
CA PRO A 288 -24.16 -15.45 -20.35
C PRO A 288 -25.05 -14.26 -19.95
N ASN A 289 -26.32 -14.53 -19.64
CA ASN A 289 -27.22 -13.57 -18.99
C ASN A 289 -26.81 -13.41 -17.51
N MET A 290 -26.02 -12.38 -17.23
CA MET A 290 -25.48 -12.12 -15.90
C MET A 290 -26.54 -11.67 -14.89
N ASP A 291 -27.57 -10.93 -15.30
CA ASP A 291 -28.64 -10.45 -14.42
C ASP A 291 -29.46 -11.61 -13.83
N ALA A 292 -29.78 -12.60 -14.67
CA ALA A 292 -30.43 -13.84 -14.24
C ALA A 292 -29.53 -14.70 -13.34
N LEU A 293 -28.23 -14.84 -13.68
CA LEU A 293 -27.27 -15.56 -12.85
C LEU A 293 -27.06 -14.89 -11.49
N TYR A 294 -26.98 -13.56 -11.45
CA TYR A 294 -26.86 -12.78 -10.22
C TYR A 294 -28.07 -12.98 -9.33
N THR A 295 -29.28 -12.83 -9.87
CA THR A 295 -30.54 -12.99 -9.11
C THR A 295 -30.63 -14.39 -8.49
N ASN A 296 -30.29 -15.44 -9.26
CA ASN A 296 -30.27 -16.81 -8.76
C ASN A 296 -29.21 -17.03 -7.67
N ALA A 297 -28.02 -16.45 -7.82
CA ALA A 297 -26.95 -16.53 -6.82
C ALA A 297 -27.30 -15.74 -5.53
N TYR A 298 -27.91 -14.56 -5.66
CA TYR A 298 -28.40 -13.75 -4.55
C TYR A 298 -29.42 -14.52 -3.71
N ASN A 299 -30.43 -15.11 -4.36
CA ASN A 299 -31.47 -15.90 -3.68
C ASN A 299 -30.88 -17.11 -2.94
N LYS A 300 -29.94 -17.83 -3.55
CA LYS A 300 -29.22 -18.95 -2.91
C LYS A 300 -28.37 -18.51 -1.71
N MET A 301 -27.78 -17.32 -1.76
CA MET A 301 -27.00 -16.79 -0.64
C MET A 301 -27.91 -16.29 0.50
N LYS A 302 -29.06 -15.68 0.18
CA LYS A 302 -30.03 -15.22 1.18
C LYS A 302 -30.80 -16.35 1.87
N SER A 303 -30.95 -17.51 1.24
CA SER A 303 -31.51 -18.70 1.89
C SER A 303 -30.55 -19.42 2.85
N THR A 304 -29.26 -19.06 2.85
CA THR A 304 -28.25 -19.57 3.78
C THR A 304 -28.17 -18.65 5.01
N GLU A 305 -27.82 -19.15 6.19
CA GLU A 305 -27.64 -18.31 7.41
C GLU A 305 -26.67 -17.13 7.20
N ARG A 306 -25.66 -17.38 6.37
CA ARG A 306 -24.65 -16.44 5.85
C ARG A 306 -25.25 -15.24 5.10
N GLY A 307 -26.49 -15.31 4.64
CA GLY A 307 -27.19 -14.25 3.91
C GLY A 307 -27.34 -12.94 4.69
N LYS A 308 -27.24 -12.97 6.03
CA LYS A 308 -27.27 -11.79 6.91
C LYS A 308 -26.09 -10.83 6.69
N MET A 309 -24.90 -11.37 6.38
CA MET A 309 -23.68 -10.57 6.16
C MET A 309 -23.60 -9.97 4.75
N CYS A 310 -24.46 -10.42 3.84
CA CYS A 310 -24.47 -9.97 2.45
C CYS A 310 -25.22 -8.63 2.31
N THR A 311 -24.46 -7.53 2.30
CA THR A 311 -24.96 -6.14 2.17
C THR A 311 -24.88 -5.65 0.72
N THR A 312 -25.78 -6.14 -0.12
CA THR A 312 -25.90 -5.74 -1.54
C THR A 312 -27.36 -5.77 -2.00
N ALA A 313 -27.66 -5.08 -3.10
CA ALA A 313 -28.99 -5.04 -3.71
C ALA A 313 -29.41 -6.41 -4.29
N GLU A 314 -30.72 -6.72 -4.25
CA GLU A 314 -31.31 -7.94 -4.82
C GLU A 314 -31.09 -8.03 -6.35
N LYS A 315 -31.08 -6.89 -7.03
CA LYS A 315 -30.88 -6.78 -8.48
C LYS A 315 -29.85 -5.68 -8.76
N ILE A 316 -28.93 -5.97 -9.66
CA ILE A 316 -27.90 -5.05 -10.14
C ILE A 316 -27.88 -5.16 -11.67
N PRO A 317 -27.91 -4.05 -12.44
CA PRO A 317 -27.87 -4.12 -13.89
C PRO A 317 -26.46 -4.50 -14.38
N PHE A 318 -26.34 -5.62 -15.10
CA PHE A 318 -25.06 -6.09 -15.64
C PHE A 318 -24.83 -5.63 -17.08
N THR A 319 -23.79 -4.82 -17.30
CA THR A 319 -23.26 -4.56 -18.64
C THR A 319 -22.27 -5.66 -19.02
N THR A 320 -22.76 -6.62 -19.81
CA THR A 320 -21.98 -7.77 -20.27
C THR A 320 -21.45 -7.52 -21.69
N LYS A 321 -20.12 -7.58 -21.89
CA LYS A 321 -19.47 -7.27 -23.20
C LYS A 321 -18.30 -8.18 -23.53
N ARG A 322 -18.07 -8.35 -24.83
CA ARG A 322 -16.94 -9.06 -25.43
C ARG A 322 -15.96 -8.06 -26.03
N PHE A 323 -14.66 -8.32 -25.90
CA PHE A 323 -13.59 -7.55 -26.54
C PHE A 323 -12.62 -8.49 -27.29
N SER A 324 -12.08 -8.02 -28.42
CA SER A 324 -11.01 -8.70 -29.15
C SER A 324 -9.61 -8.35 -28.61
N SER A 325 -9.46 -7.21 -27.93
CA SER A 325 -8.20 -6.71 -27.37
C SER A 325 -8.28 -6.50 -25.86
N ASN A 326 -7.31 -7.04 -25.14
CA ASN A 326 -7.20 -6.87 -23.68
C ASN A 326 -7.01 -5.39 -23.29
N ALA A 327 -6.24 -4.62 -24.07
CA ALA A 327 -6.00 -3.20 -23.81
C ALA A 327 -7.28 -2.35 -23.94
N GLU A 328 -8.21 -2.73 -24.84
CA GLU A 328 -9.51 -2.06 -24.90
C GLU A 328 -10.39 -2.40 -23.69
N CYS A 329 -10.41 -3.67 -23.27
CA CYS A 329 -11.12 -4.11 -22.07
C CYS A 329 -10.62 -3.34 -20.82
N GLU A 330 -9.30 -3.29 -20.62
CA GLU A 330 -8.65 -2.54 -19.53
C GLU A 330 -9.01 -1.05 -19.57
N ARG A 331 -9.09 -0.43 -20.76
CA ARG A 331 -9.54 0.96 -20.94
C ARG A 331 -11.01 1.17 -20.54
N GLN A 332 -11.92 0.26 -20.91
CA GLN A 332 -13.33 0.37 -20.54
C GLN A 332 -13.56 0.09 -19.05
N LEU A 333 -12.85 -0.89 -18.49
CA LEU A 333 -12.83 -1.17 -17.05
C LEU A 333 -12.31 0.02 -16.24
N GLY A 334 -11.29 0.72 -16.76
CA GLY A 334 -10.84 2.00 -16.21
C GLY A 334 -11.95 3.06 -16.16
N LYS A 335 -12.78 3.19 -17.21
CA LYS A 335 -13.93 4.13 -17.18
C LYS A 335 -14.97 3.74 -16.14
N ALA A 336 -15.28 2.45 -16.00
CA ALA A 336 -16.20 1.95 -14.98
C ALA A 336 -15.71 2.28 -13.55
N LEU A 337 -14.43 2.05 -13.26
CA LEU A 337 -13.82 2.43 -11.96
C LEU A 337 -13.91 3.94 -11.69
N ARG A 338 -13.76 4.79 -12.72
CA ARG A 338 -13.93 6.24 -12.57
C ARG A 338 -15.38 6.62 -12.26
N ALA A 339 -16.35 6.06 -12.98
CA ALA A 339 -17.77 6.28 -12.70
C ALA A 339 -18.13 5.86 -11.26
N TYR A 340 -17.57 4.75 -10.75
CA TYR A 340 -17.76 4.33 -9.36
C TYR A 340 -17.14 5.29 -8.34
N ARG A 341 -16.05 5.99 -8.69
CA ARG A 341 -15.42 7.02 -7.84
C ARG A 341 -16.25 8.29 -7.80
N GLU A 342 -16.87 8.66 -8.91
CA GLU A 342 -17.71 9.86 -9.06
C GLU A 342 -19.11 9.68 -8.44
N LEU A 343 -19.65 8.45 -8.43
CA LEU A 343 -20.97 8.12 -7.88
C LEU A 343 -21.12 8.43 -6.38
N SER A 344 -20.05 8.32 -5.59
CA SER A 344 -20.13 8.50 -4.15
C SER A 344 -18.82 8.96 -3.53
N SER A 345 -18.90 9.96 -2.66
CA SER A 345 -17.79 10.42 -1.80
C SER A 345 -17.46 9.46 -0.66
N LYS A 346 -18.32 8.46 -0.38
CA LYS A 346 -18.10 7.47 0.69
C LYS A 346 -16.79 6.70 0.47
N PRO A 347 -16.03 6.38 1.54
CA PRO A 347 -14.86 5.53 1.46
C PRO A 347 -15.20 4.19 0.81
N ALA A 348 -14.45 3.87 -0.24
CA ALA A 348 -14.64 2.66 -1.03
C ALA A 348 -13.31 1.95 -1.21
N ILE A 349 -13.33 0.64 -1.02
CA ILE A 349 -12.17 -0.24 -1.19
C ILE A 349 -12.38 -1.13 -2.40
N VAL A 350 -11.31 -1.46 -3.13
CA VAL A 350 -11.36 -2.47 -4.18
C VAL A 350 -10.89 -3.81 -3.61
N VAL A 351 -11.77 -4.79 -3.60
CA VAL A 351 -11.48 -6.17 -3.22
C VAL A 351 -11.13 -6.93 -4.49
N LEU A 352 -9.85 -7.26 -4.63
CA LEU A 352 -9.25 -7.80 -5.84
C LEU A 352 -9.04 -9.31 -5.72
N LEU A 353 -9.70 -10.09 -6.58
CA LEU A 353 -9.35 -11.48 -6.85
C LEU A 353 -8.65 -11.53 -8.21
N SER A 354 -7.34 -11.77 -8.23
CA SER A 354 -6.58 -11.77 -9.48
C SER A 354 -5.40 -12.73 -9.52
N ASP A 355 -5.21 -13.38 -10.66
CA ASP A 355 -3.99 -14.07 -11.12
C ASP A 355 -2.85 -13.09 -11.51
N THR A 356 -2.87 -11.85 -11.04
CA THR A 356 -1.86 -10.84 -11.37
C THR A 356 -1.71 -9.83 -10.23
N GLU A 357 -0.48 -9.65 -9.79
CA GLU A 357 -0.11 -8.73 -8.71
C GLU A 357 -0.74 -7.33 -8.83
N PRO A 358 -1.31 -6.77 -7.74
CA PRO A 358 -2.00 -5.48 -7.75
C PRO A 358 -1.17 -4.36 -8.39
N PHE A 359 0.12 -4.28 -8.06
CA PHE A 359 1.05 -3.28 -8.62
C PHE A 359 1.20 -3.37 -10.14
N ARG A 360 1.18 -4.60 -10.70
CA ARG A 360 1.21 -4.80 -12.16
C ARG A 360 -0.14 -4.42 -12.80
N LEU A 361 -1.25 -4.69 -12.10
CA LEU A 361 -2.59 -4.35 -12.58
C LEU A 361 -2.85 -2.84 -12.59
N VAL A 362 -2.42 -2.10 -11.55
CA VAL A 362 -2.51 -0.63 -11.50
C VAL A 362 -1.76 0.05 -12.66
N ARG A 363 -0.62 -0.51 -13.10
CA ARG A 363 0.11 -0.01 -14.28
C ARG A 363 -0.68 -0.14 -15.58
N LYS A 364 -1.50 -1.19 -15.72
CA LYS A 364 -2.38 -1.39 -16.89
C LYS A 364 -3.70 -0.65 -16.80
N ILE A 365 -4.23 -0.51 -15.58
CA ILE A 365 -5.51 0.15 -15.28
C ILE A 365 -5.26 1.28 -14.27
N PRO A 366 -4.78 2.46 -14.69
CA PRO A 366 -4.39 3.54 -13.77
C PRO A 366 -5.51 4.01 -12.82
N ASN A 367 -6.78 3.92 -13.26
CA ASN A 367 -7.93 4.28 -12.42
C ASN A 367 -8.16 3.31 -11.25
N LEU A 368 -7.49 2.16 -11.19
CA LEU A 368 -7.47 1.30 -10.00
C LEU A 368 -6.77 2.00 -8.82
N GLY A 369 -5.74 2.81 -9.10
CA GLY A 369 -5.03 3.63 -8.11
C GLY A 369 -5.83 4.82 -7.56
N LEU A 370 -7.13 4.92 -7.85
CA LEU A 370 -8.09 5.84 -7.23
C LEU A 370 -8.71 5.28 -5.94
N PHE A 371 -8.45 4.01 -5.61
CA PHE A 371 -8.94 3.32 -4.43
C PHE A 371 -7.81 2.54 -3.74
N PRO A 372 -7.88 2.31 -2.42
CA PRO A 372 -7.08 1.29 -1.75
C PRO A 372 -7.50 -0.11 -2.22
N ASN A 373 -6.53 -1.01 -2.28
CA ASN A 373 -6.71 -2.39 -2.75
C ASN A 373 -6.60 -3.38 -1.57
N VAL A 374 -7.46 -4.41 -1.57
CA VAL A 374 -7.43 -5.56 -0.65
C VAL A 374 -7.42 -6.83 -1.50
N GLN A 375 -6.38 -7.66 -1.39
CA GLN A 375 -6.23 -8.85 -2.23
C GLN A 375 -6.86 -10.10 -1.59
N LEU A 376 -7.77 -10.75 -2.31
CA LEU A 376 -8.26 -12.08 -1.94
C LEU A 376 -7.24 -13.12 -2.41
N HIS A 377 -6.61 -13.81 -1.46
CA HIS A 377 -5.53 -14.76 -1.71
C HIS A 377 -6.07 -16.15 -2.08
N ILE A 378 -6.91 -16.19 -3.13
CA ILE A 378 -7.59 -17.39 -3.62
C ILE A 378 -7.03 -17.73 -5.00
N SER A 379 -6.54 -18.96 -5.17
CA SER A 379 -6.08 -19.44 -6.48
C SER A 379 -7.23 -20.05 -7.28
N GLU A 380 -7.36 -19.64 -8.55
CA GLU A 380 -8.24 -20.28 -9.53
C GLU A 380 -7.48 -21.42 -10.25
N PRO A 381 -8.17 -22.50 -10.69
CA PRO A 381 -7.50 -23.62 -11.35
C PRO A 381 -7.02 -23.22 -12.75
N SER A 382 -5.80 -23.62 -13.11
CA SER A 382 -5.13 -23.23 -14.37
C SER A 382 -5.87 -23.66 -15.64
N SER A 383 -6.74 -24.67 -15.55
CA SER A 383 -7.55 -25.21 -16.66
C SER A 383 -8.98 -24.65 -16.72
N LEU A 384 -9.31 -23.61 -15.93
CA LEU A 384 -10.67 -23.10 -15.77
C LEU A 384 -11.38 -22.75 -17.09
N LEU A 385 -10.67 -22.19 -18.07
CA LEU A 385 -11.25 -21.82 -19.37
C LEU A 385 -11.27 -22.98 -20.39
N ASN A 386 -10.71 -24.14 -20.07
CA ASN A 386 -10.70 -25.30 -20.99
C ASN A 386 -11.97 -26.14 -20.94
N GLN A 387 -12.92 -25.79 -20.07
CA GLN A 387 -14.20 -26.48 -19.94
C GLN A 387 -15.17 -26.09 -21.06
N ILE A 388 -16.04 -27.01 -21.45
CA ILE A 388 -17.18 -26.70 -22.32
C ILE A 388 -18.06 -25.68 -21.59
N ASP A 389 -18.53 -24.65 -22.32
CA ASP A 389 -19.32 -23.56 -21.74
C ASP A 389 -18.61 -22.79 -20.59
N TRP A 390 -17.28 -22.73 -20.62
CA TRP A 390 -16.44 -22.04 -19.61
C TRP A 390 -16.95 -20.64 -19.26
N GLN A 391 -17.49 -19.88 -20.23
CA GLN A 391 -18.01 -18.54 -20.00
C GLN A 391 -19.18 -18.52 -19.00
N LYS A 392 -20.03 -19.57 -18.99
CA LYS A 392 -21.09 -19.76 -17.98
C LYS A 392 -20.54 -20.27 -16.66
N VAL A 393 -19.49 -21.12 -16.69
CA VAL A 393 -18.82 -21.64 -15.49
C VAL A 393 -18.13 -20.51 -14.72
N VAL A 394 -17.31 -19.71 -15.41
CA VAL A 394 -16.60 -18.56 -14.82
C VAL A 394 -17.58 -17.51 -14.34
N ALA A 395 -18.64 -17.18 -15.09
CA ALA A 395 -19.68 -16.27 -14.61
C ALA A 395 -20.28 -16.70 -13.26
N ARG A 396 -20.54 -18.01 -13.08
CA ARG A 396 -21.01 -18.55 -11.79
C ARG A 396 -19.93 -18.50 -10.69
N ARG A 397 -18.66 -18.82 -11.00
CA ARG A 397 -17.55 -18.69 -10.04
C ARG A 397 -17.34 -17.25 -9.60
N VAL A 398 -17.32 -16.29 -10.53
CA VAL A 398 -17.21 -14.85 -10.27
C VAL A 398 -18.28 -14.39 -9.28
N LEU A 399 -19.53 -14.78 -9.50
CA LEU A 399 -20.63 -14.46 -8.57
C LEU A 399 -20.45 -15.15 -7.22
N GLN A 400 -20.02 -16.41 -7.20
CA GLN A 400 -19.70 -17.13 -5.96
C GLN A 400 -18.55 -16.44 -5.17
N HIS A 401 -17.49 -15.98 -5.84
CA HIS A 401 -16.41 -15.23 -5.22
C HIS A 401 -16.84 -13.84 -4.75
N PHE A 402 -17.69 -13.14 -5.50
CA PHE A 402 -18.32 -11.89 -5.06
C PHE A 402 -19.11 -12.09 -3.76
N PHE A 403 -20.00 -13.09 -3.72
CA PHE A 403 -20.79 -13.37 -2.51
C PHE A 403 -19.95 -13.93 -1.37
N ASN A 404 -18.87 -14.67 -1.65
CA ASN A 404 -17.94 -15.12 -0.63
C ASN A 404 -17.06 -13.98 -0.08
N SER A 405 -16.83 -12.92 -0.84
CA SER A 405 -15.98 -11.79 -0.43
C SER A 405 -16.50 -11.09 0.84
N PHE A 406 -17.81 -11.10 1.12
CA PHE A 406 -18.37 -10.56 2.37
C PHE A 406 -17.86 -11.29 3.63
N PHE A 407 -17.62 -12.60 3.56
CA PHE A 407 -17.06 -13.38 4.68
C PHE A 407 -15.56 -13.12 4.79
N TYR A 408 -14.81 -13.28 3.70
CA TYR A 408 -13.37 -13.00 3.68
C TYR A 408 -13.05 -11.58 4.17
N MET A 409 -13.86 -10.58 3.83
CA MET A 409 -13.71 -9.20 4.32
C MET A 409 -14.00 -9.04 5.82
N THR A 410 -14.84 -9.89 6.40
CA THR A 410 -15.07 -9.93 7.85
C THR A 410 -13.87 -10.58 8.53
N ASP A 411 -13.45 -11.76 8.07
CA ASP A 411 -12.30 -12.50 8.60
C ASP A 411 -11.02 -11.64 8.53
N TYR A 412 -10.77 -11.01 7.37
CA TYR A 412 -9.63 -10.11 7.17
C TYR A 412 -9.68 -8.89 8.09
N LEU A 413 -10.88 -8.36 8.40
CA LEU A 413 -11.04 -7.24 9.31
C LEU A 413 -10.76 -7.65 10.77
N GLU A 414 -11.13 -8.87 11.17
CA GLU A 414 -10.77 -9.45 12.46
C GLU A 414 -9.25 -9.66 12.59
N TRP A 415 -8.61 -10.24 11.58
CA TRP A 415 -7.14 -10.34 11.51
C TRP A 415 -6.47 -8.96 11.54
N SER A 416 -6.99 -7.98 10.81
CA SER A 416 -6.46 -6.60 10.80
C SER A 416 -6.59 -5.90 12.17
N ARG A 417 -7.66 -6.20 12.92
CA ARG A 417 -7.87 -5.72 14.29
C ARG A 417 -6.90 -6.39 15.26
N TYR A 418 -6.79 -7.73 15.22
CA TYR A 418 -5.90 -8.50 16.08
C TYR A 418 -4.42 -8.16 15.86
N LEU A 419 -3.98 -8.14 14.59
CA LEU A 419 -2.60 -7.82 14.21
C LEU A 419 -2.31 -6.32 14.17
N GLN A 420 -3.32 -5.45 14.34
CA GLN A 420 -3.19 -4.00 14.22
C GLN A 420 -2.43 -3.61 12.94
N ILE A 421 -2.92 -4.05 11.78
CA ILE A 421 -2.39 -3.66 10.45
C ILE A 421 -3.52 -3.17 9.53
N PRO A 422 -3.20 -2.39 8.48
CA PRO A 422 -4.19 -2.00 7.47
C PRO A 422 -4.73 -3.21 6.72
N ILE A 423 -6.03 -3.20 6.43
CA ILE A 423 -6.72 -4.34 5.81
C ILE A 423 -6.23 -4.65 4.38
N GLY A 424 -5.76 -3.64 3.65
CA GLY A 424 -5.13 -3.80 2.34
C GLY A 424 -3.70 -4.31 2.36
N ASN A 425 -3.13 -4.60 3.54
CA ASN A 425 -1.76 -5.11 3.71
C ASN A 425 -1.70 -6.50 4.33
N LEU A 426 -2.83 -7.20 4.47
CA LEU A 426 -2.87 -8.58 4.94
C LEU A 426 -2.27 -9.52 3.87
N PRO A 427 -1.19 -10.28 4.17
CA PRO A 427 -0.58 -11.20 3.22
C PRO A 427 -1.38 -12.50 3.08
N SER A 428 -0.97 -13.35 2.13
CA SER A 428 -1.59 -14.64 1.87
C SER A 428 -1.51 -15.59 3.06
N ASP A 429 -0.33 -15.73 3.66
CA ASP A 429 -0.16 -16.37 4.96
C ASP A 429 -0.09 -15.32 6.06
N HIS A 430 -1.27 -14.86 6.48
CA HIS A 430 -1.41 -13.97 7.63
C HIS A 430 -1.05 -14.63 8.96
N SER A 431 -0.97 -15.97 9.04
CA SER A 431 -0.66 -16.69 10.28
C SER A 431 0.85 -16.70 10.54
N LEU A 432 1.66 -17.00 9.53
CA LEU A 432 3.11 -16.89 9.62
C LEU A 432 3.54 -15.43 9.80
N PHE A 433 2.97 -14.51 9.00
CA PHE A 433 3.24 -13.08 9.13
C PHE A 433 2.86 -12.50 10.51
N ALA A 434 1.82 -13.03 11.16
CA ALA A 434 1.46 -12.64 12.52
C ALA A 434 2.60 -12.90 13.52
N LEU A 435 3.28 -14.05 13.39
CA LEU A 435 4.40 -14.42 14.27
C LEU A 435 5.56 -13.43 14.06
N ASP A 436 5.98 -13.21 12.81
CA ASP A 436 7.06 -12.29 12.46
C ASP A 436 6.78 -10.87 12.95
N LEU A 437 5.56 -10.37 12.72
CA LEU A 437 5.14 -9.02 13.08
C LEU A 437 5.07 -8.82 14.60
N LEU A 438 4.41 -9.73 15.32
CA LEU A 438 4.24 -9.62 16.77
C LEU A 438 5.58 -9.79 17.49
N TYR A 439 6.42 -10.72 17.04
CA TYR A 439 7.76 -10.90 17.57
C TYR A 439 8.65 -9.69 17.29
N SER A 440 8.65 -9.16 16.07
CA SER A 440 9.41 -7.94 15.71
C SER A 440 8.97 -6.72 16.51
N ARG A 441 7.66 -6.55 16.75
CA ARG A 441 7.15 -5.48 17.64
C ARG A 441 7.59 -5.66 19.09
N HIS A 442 7.66 -6.90 19.60
CA HIS A 442 8.18 -7.18 20.93
C HIS A 442 9.68 -6.88 21.04
N LEU A 443 10.47 -7.29 20.04
CA LEU A 443 11.90 -6.98 19.92
C LEU A 443 12.14 -5.46 19.91
N LEU A 444 11.40 -4.71 19.09
CA LEU A 444 11.48 -3.24 19.04
C LEU A 444 11.13 -2.61 20.40
N LYS A 445 10.06 -3.06 21.05
CA LYS A 445 9.62 -2.55 22.38
C LYS A 445 10.65 -2.82 23.49
N THR A 446 11.44 -3.89 23.36
CA THR A 446 12.49 -4.28 24.31
C THR A 446 13.88 -3.77 23.94
N GLY A 447 14.01 -2.97 22.87
CA GLY A 447 15.28 -2.36 22.46
C GLY A 447 16.24 -3.31 21.73
N HIS A 448 15.76 -4.42 21.18
CA HIS A 448 16.56 -5.27 20.29
C HIS A 448 16.74 -4.61 18.91
N ALA A 449 17.80 -5.00 18.21
CA ALA A 449 17.95 -4.81 16.77
C ALA A 449 17.14 -5.87 16.04
N LEU A 450 16.52 -5.51 14.91
CA LEU A 450 15.81 -6.46 14.06
C LEU A 450 16.75 -7.12 13.02
N TRP A 451 16.54 -8.41 12.76
CA TRP A 451 17.30 -9.21 11.79
C TRP A 451 16.45 -9.79 10.65
N ALA A 452 15.21 -9.32 10.51
CA ALA A 452 14.29 -9.79 9.47
C ALA A 452 14.75 -9.36 8.07
N THR A 453 14.77 -10.29 7.11
CA THR A 453 15.14 -10.05 5.71
C THR A 453 14.08 -10.65 4.77
N ARG A 454 14.23 -10.47 3.45
CA ARG A 454 13.44 -11.24 2.45
C ARG A 454 14.09 -12.57 2.05
N ALA A 455 15.29 -12.85 2.55
CA ALA A 455 16.04 -14.06 2.23
C ALA A 455 15.76 -15.15 3.28
N SER A 456 16.23 -16.37 3.01
CA SER A 456 16.22 -17.47 3.99
C SER A 456 17.24 -17.30 5.14
N ARG A 457 18.07 -16.25 5.11
CA ARG A 457 19.06 -15.94 6.15
C ARG A 457 18.72 -14.63 6.87
N PRO A 458 18.82 -14.58 8.22
CA PRO A 458 18.67 -13.35 9.01
C PRO A 458 19.85 -12.39 8.77
N ASP A 459 19.66 -11.10 9.05
CA ASP A 459 20.74 -10.10 9.07
C ASP A 459 21.51 -10.22 10.40
N LEU A 460 22.73 -10.75 10.34
CA LEU A 460 23.63 -10.95 11.50
C LEU A 460 24.82 -9.97 11.46
N GLY A 461 24.73 -8.91 10.66
CA GLY A 461 25.77 -7.89 10.55
C GLY A 461 26.94 -8.26 9.64
N GLY A 462 26.75 -9.18 8.68
CA GLY A 462 27.80 -9.66 7.76
C GLY A 462 28.42 -11.01 8.17
N LYS A 463 27.82 -11.71 9.14
CA LYS A 463 28.28 -12.99 9.70
C LYS A 463 27.28 -14.14 9.45
N GLU A 464 26.47 -14.01 8.40
CA GLU A 464 25.36 -14.94 8.06
C GLU A 464 25.82 -16.30 7.51
N LEU A 465 27.10 -16.39 7.13
CA LEU A 465 27.76 -17.61 6.67
C LEU A 465 28.52 -18.32 7.80
N ASP A 466 28.84 -17.62 8.89
CA ASP A 466 29.58 -18.17 10.04
C ASP A 466 28.67 -19.04 10.93
N ASP A 467 27.35 -18.83 10.87
CA ASP A 467 26.37 -19.60 11.64
C ASP A 467 26.09 -20.96 10.99
N ILE A 468 26.88 -21.96 11.37
CA ILE A 468 26.81 -23.35 10.87
C ILE A 468 25.41 -23.97 11.08
N ARG A 469 24.62 -23.49 12.05
CA ARG A 469 23.23 -23.95 12.27
C ARG A 469 22.30 -23.59 11.10
N LEU A 470 22.67 -22.58 10.31
CA LEU A 470 21.98 -22.16 9.09
C LEU A 470 22.55 -22.83 7.82
N SER A 471 23.57 -23.68 7.93
CA SER A 471 24.13 -24.48 6.82
C SER A 471 23.99 -25.99 7.05
N THR A 472 23.72 -26.41 8.27
CA THR A 472 23.27 -27.76 8.59
C THR A 472 21.86 -27.92 8.02
N ASP A 473 21.71 -28.71 6.95
CA ASP A 473 20.39 -29.24 6.60
C ASP A 473 19.86 -29.99 7.83
N TRP A 474 18.81 -29.46 8.45
CA TRP A 474 18.04 -30.21 9.43
C TRP A 474 17.47 -31.41 8.69
N ASN A 475 18.17 -32.55 8.75
CA ASN A 475 17.60 -33.83 8.37
C ASN A 475 16.54 -34.12 9.46
N PRO A 476 15.23 -33.95 9.20
CA PRO A 476 14.24 -34.34 10.18
C PRO A 476 14.46 -35.84 10.39
N LEU A 477 14.69 -36.24 11.65
CA LEU A 477 15.04 -37.61 12.08
C LEU A 477 14.50 -38.62 11.07
N SER A 478 15.39 -39.15 10.23
CA SER A 478 14.95 -39.98 9.12
C SER A 478 14.34 -41.25 9.69
N VAL A 479 13.48 -41.92 8.92
CA VAL A 479 12.92 -43.23 9.34
C VAL A 479 14.04 -44.22 9.67
N ASP A 480 15.22 -44.04 9.09
CA ASP A 480 16.43 -44.82 9.30
C ASP A 480 17.20 -44.43 10.59
N ASP A 481 17.09 -43.18 11.06
CA ASP A 481 17.71 -42.68 12.31
C ASP A 481 16.84 -42.92 13.55
N THR A 482 15.51 -42.93 13.41
CA THR A 482 14.60 -43.31 14.50
C THR A 482 14.31 -44.80 14.49
N VAL A 483 14.88 -45.54 15.45
CA VAL A 483 14.45 -46.93 15.71
C VAL A 483 13.07 -46.94 16.36
N LEU A 484 12.04 -46.82 15.53
CA LEU A 484 10.65 -47.03 15.92
C LEU A 484 10.46 -48.52 16.17
N LEU A 485 10.72 -48.96 17.40
CA LEU A 485 10.56 -50.35 17.88
C LEU A 485 9.07 -50.75 17.98
N ASN A 486 8.33 -50.61 16.89
CA ASN A 486 6.99 -51.15 16.75
C ASN A 486 7.06 -52.68 16.59
N ARG A 487 7.13 -53.38 17.72
CA ARG A 487 6.92 -54.83 17.77
C ARG A 487 5.43 -55.09 17.93
N GLU A 488 4.73 -55.27 16.81
CA GLU A 488 3.33 -55.71 16.78
C GLU A 488 3.17 -56.97 17.65
N THR A 489 2.61 -56.78 18.84
CA THR A 489 2.45 -57.81 19.86
C THR A 489 1.06 -57.67 20.46
N PHE A 490 0.30 -58.76 20.47
CA PHE A 490 -1.04 -58.78 21.06
C PHE A 490 -0.94 -58.80 22.58
N CYS A 491 -0.99 -57.63 23.21
CA CYS A 491 -1.00 -57.48 24.67
C CYS A 491 -2.42 -57.54 25.21
N GLU A 492 -2.79 -58.65 25.86
CA GLU A 492 -4.11 -58.84 26.47
C GLU A 492 -4.37 -57.97 27.72
N THR A 493 -3.31 -57.42 28.32
CA THR A 493 -3.36 -56.75 29.64
C THR A 493 -3.50 -55.23 29.59
N ALA A 494 -3.04 -54.58 28.52
CA ALA A 494 -3.12 -53.13 28.36
C ALA A 494 -3.00 -52.72 26.88
N CYS A 495 -3.83 -51.75 26.47
CA CYS A 495 -3.67 -51.00 25.23
C CYS A 495 -3.22 -49.57 25.57
N VAL A 496 -2.22 -49.06 24.86
CA VAL A 496 -1.70 -47.70 25.05
C VAL A 496 -1.73 -46.97 23.71
N GLU A 497 -2.61 -45.99 23.59
CA GLU A 497 -2.70 -45.08 22.44
C GLU A 497 -2.09 -43.72 22.85
N LEU A 498 -1.15 -43.21 22.04
CA LEU A 498 -0.46 -41.95 22.30
C LEU A 498 -0.52 -41.05 21.06
N GLN A 499 -1.42 -40.06 21.09
CA GLN A 499 -1.46 -38.99 20.09
C GLN A 499 -0.77 -37.75 20.66
N LEU A 500 0.42 -37.44 20.16
CA LEU A 500 1.13 -36.20 20.47
C LEU A 500 0.76 -35.10 19.46
N SER A 501 0.67 -33.86 19.93
CA SER A 501 0.35 -32.69 19.11
C SER A 501 0.96 -31.42 19.71
N ALA A 502 1.22 -30.42 18.87
CA ALA A 502 1.83 -29.15 19.24
C ALA A 502 3.16 -29.26 20.05
N VAL A 503 3.94 -30.33 19.83
CA VAL A 503 5.15 -30.65 20.63
C VAL A 503 6.13 -29.49 20.70
N ALA A 504 6.35 -28.75 19.60
CA ALA A 504 7.21 -27.57 19.57
C ALA A 504 6.69 -26.43 20.48
N VAL A 505 5.37 -26.20 20.54
CA VAL A 505 4.76 -25.20 21.43
C VAL A 505 4.91 -25.64 22.89
N THR A 506 4.68 -26.93 23.18
CA THR A 506 4.88 -27.51 24.51
C THR A 506 6.33 -27.38 24.96
N ALA A 507 7.30 -27.65 24.07
CA ALA A 507 8.73 -27.50 24.35
C ALA A 507 9.12 -26.03 24.63
N LEU A 508 8.55 -25.06 23.91
CA LEU A 508 8.76 -23.64 24.18
C LEU A 508 8.17 -23.20 25.53
N VAL A 509 6.95 -23.64 25.85
CA VAL A 509 6.27 -23.32 27.13
C VAL A 509 6.95 -24.00 28.32
N GLN A 510 7.43 -25.23 28.14
CA GLN A 510 8.12 -26.03 29.16
C GLN A 510 9.65 -25.94 29.05
N ARG A 511 10.20 -24.89 28.40
CA ARG A 511 11.64 -24.76 28.11
C ARG A 511 12.53 -25.01 29.33
N SER A 512 12.14 -24.52 30.51
CA SER A 512 12.89 -24.75 31.75
C SER A 512 13.00 -26.24 32.10
N ARG A 513 11.90 -27.00 31.99
CA ARG A 513 11.89 -28.45 32.23
C ARG A 513 12.64 -29.24 31.16
N VAL A 514 12.67 -28.74 29.92
CA VAL A 514 13.48 -29.33 28.85
C VAL A 514 14.96 -29.16 29.18
N LEU A 515 15.40 -27.95 29.56
CA LEU A 515 16.78 -27.68 29.98
C LEU A 515 17.17 -28.46 31.26
N GLU A 516 16.25 -28.59 32.22
CA GLU A 516 16.41 -29.43 33.42
C GLU A 516 16.60 -30.91 33.04
N ALA A 517 15.76 -31.46 32.16
CA ALA A 517 15.85 -32.84 31.68
C ALA A 517 17.08 -33.11 30.79
N GLU A 518 17.56 -32.10 30.06
CA GLU A 518 18.83 -32.12 29.32
C GLU A 518 20.06 -31.99 30.23
N GLY A 519 19.87 -31.75 31.53
CA GLY A 519 20.96 -31.57 32.51
C GLY A 519 21.70 -30.23 32.37
N ALA A 520 21.13 -29.26 31.63
CA ALA A 520 21.78 -27.98 31.34
C ALA A 520 21.70 -26.98 32.51
N ASP A 521 20.84 -27.20 33.50
CA ASP A 521 20.57 -26.26 34.59
C ASP A 521 21.81 -25.99 35.48
N ASP A 522 22.69 -27.00 35.66
CA ASP A 522 23.95 -26.89 36.42
C ASP A 522 24.98 -25.93 35.77
N VAL A 523 24.81 -25.56 34.50
CA VAL A 523 25.73 -24.65 33.78
C VAL A 523 25.24 -23.19 33.81
N VAL A 524 23.94 -22.95 34.01
CA VAL A 524 23.35 -21.59 34.01
C VAL A 524 23.65 -20.79 35.30
N ALA A 525 24.24 -21.45 36.30
CA ALA A 525 24.63 -20.85 37.57
C ALA A 525 25.61 -19.66 37.43
N PHE A 526 26.46 -19.63 36.39
CA PHE A 526 27.45 -18.57 36.21
C PHE A 526 26.93 -17.30 35.52
N ASP A 527 25.96 -17.41 34.59
CA ASP A 527 25.40 -16.24 33.89
C ASP A 527 24.26 -15.56 34.68
N SER A 528 23.64 -16.32 35.59
CA SER A 528 22.57 -15.84 36.49
C SER A 528 23.01 -14.68 37.40
N VAL A 529 24.31 -14.54 37.68
CA VAL A 529 24.87 -13.51 38.57
C VAL A 529 24.59 -12.10 38.06
N ASN A 530 24.67 -11.86 36.74
CA ASN A 530 24.38 -10.56 36.14
C ASN A 530 22.89 -10.19 36.18
N THR A 531 22.00 -11.18 36.14
CA THR A 531 20.54 -10.94 36.21
C THR A 531 20.09 -10.61 37.63
N ILE A 532 20.78 -11.13 38.65
CA ILE A 532 20.54 -10.79 40.06
C ILE A 532 21.05 -9.36 40.37
N ALA A 533 22.19 -8.95 39.80
CA ALA A 533 22.76 -7.63 40.01
C ALA A 533 21.80 -6.47 39.65
N LEU A 534 21.01 -6.59 38.57
CA LEU A 534 20.02 -5.55 38.21
C LEU A 534 18.82 -5.46 39.16
N LYS A 535 18.48 -6.53 39.90
CA LYS A 535 17.41 -6.49 40.91
C LYS A 535 17.87 -5.95 42.27
N GLY A 536 19.19 -5.83 42.51
CA GLY A 536 19.75 -5.30 43.75
C GLY A 536 19.72 -3.78 43.91
N VAL A 537 19.45 -3.02 42.84
CA VAL A 537 19.57 -1.53 42.83
C VAL A 537 18.19 -0.83 42.93
N THR A 538 17.10 -1.57 43.13
CA THR A 538 15.75 -1.01 43.37
C THR A 538 15.11 -1.57 44.63
N GLY A 539 15.71 -1.27 45.79
CA GLY A 539 15.16 -1.63 47.10
C GLY A 539 15.84 -0.93 48.27
N ALA A 540 15.14 0.03 48.88
CA ALA A 540 15.52 0.88 50.02
C ALA A 540 16.71 1.83 49.78
N THR A 541 16.69 3.09 50.25
CA THR A 541 15.72 3.75 51.16
C THR A 541 14.80 4.75 50.45
#